data_AF-A0A1V6K7P0-F1
#
_entry.id   AF-A0A1V6K7P0-F1
#
_cell.length_a   1.000
_cell.length_b   1.000
_cell.length_c   1.000
_cell.angle_alpha   90.00
_cell.angle_beta   90.00
_cell.angle_gamma   90.00
#
_symmetry.space_group_name_H-M   'P 1'
#
loop_
_entity.id
_entity.type
_entity.pdbx_description
1 polymer ?
#
loop_
_entity_poly.entity_id
_entity_poly.type
_entity_poly.pdbx_seq_one_letter_code
_entity_poly.pdbx_strand_id
1 'polypeptide(L)' 'MDEGDQLLNVYCAMQINPAKYPDINSTIAKDWVNFMISDDVQKEIASFGVDKYGQPLFYAAQKDWEKIGVTEAEVTDPIA' A
#
# COMPACT_ATOMS: atom_id res chain seq x y z
N MET A 1 -24.72 8.79 15.73
CA MET A 1 -23.51 9.47 15.25
C MET A 1 -22.76 8.40 14.51
N ASP A 2 -22.97 8.34 13.20
CA ASP A 2 -22.32 7.37 12.33
C ASP A 2 -21.19 8.12 11.62
N GLU A 3 -20.13 8.39 12.40
CA GLU A 3 -18.98 9.18 11.96
C GLU A 3 -18.02 8.25 11.21
N GLY A 4 -18.14 8.15 9.88
CA GLY A 4 -17.07 7.63 9.02
C GLY A 4 -16.77 6.13 9.17
N ASP A 5 -17.78 5.29 8.94
CA ASP A 5 -17.87 3.82 9.12
C ASP A 5 -16.64 2.92 8.97
N GLN A 6 -15.56 3.31 8.28
CA GLN A 6 -14.22 2.71 8.39
C GLN A 6 -13.25 3.55 7.54
N LEU A 7 -12.50 4.46 8.17
CA LEU A 7 -11.34 5.10 7.53
C LEU A 7 -10.24 4.05 7.35
N LEU A 8 -10.18 3.46 6.16
CA LEU A 8 -9.20 2.41 5.84
C LEU A 8 -7.75 2.92 5.85
N ASN A 9 -7.51 4.21 5.57
CA ASN A 9 -6.20 4.85 5.53
C ASN A 9 -5.07 3.92 5.03
N VAL A 10 -5.28 3.33 3.84
CA VAL A 10 -4.28 2.48 3.17
C VAL A 10 -3.50 3.34 2.19
N TYR A 11 -2.17 3.20 2.20
CA TYR A 11 -1.33 3.86 1.21
C TYR A 11 -1.21 3.00 -0.04
N CYS A 12 -1.58 3.55 -1.21
CA CYS A 12 -1.54 2.86 -2.49
C CYS A 12 -0.47 3.46 -3.41
N ALA A 13 0.26 2.61 -4.12
CA ALA A 13 1.16 3.00 -5.18
C ALA A 13 0.69 2.35 -6.50
N MET A 14 0.60 3.13 -7.57
CA MET A 14 0.18 2.67 -8.89
C MET A 14 1.24 3.01 -9.92
N GLN A 15 1.71 1.99 -10.65
CA GLN A 15 2.68 2.19 -11.72
C GLN A 15 1.99 2.68 -12.99
N ILE A 16 2.65 3.61 -13.68
CA ILE A 16 2.22 4.05 -15.00
C ILE A 16 2.55 2.94 -15.99
N ASN A 17 1.63 2.65 -16.92
CA ASN A 17 1.81 1.62 -17.94
C ASN A 17 3.03 1.94 -18.85
N PRO A 18 4.12 1.16 -18.79
CA PRO A 18 5.32 1.44 -19.57
C PRO A 18 5.15 1.17 -21.07
N ALA A 19 4.21 0.30 -21.47
CA ALA A 19 3.92 0.06 -22.89
C ALA A 19 3.28 1.28 -23.56
N LYS A 20 2.57 2.11 -22.79
CA LYS A 20 1.96 3.35 -23.27
C LYS A 20 2.91 4.55 -23.16
N TYR A 21 3.82 4.52 -22.19
CA TYR A 21 4.75 5.61 -21.90
C TYR A 21 6.18 5.06 -21.76
N PRO A 22 6.93 4.92 -22.88
CA PRO A 22 8.25 4.29 -22.86
C PRO A 22 9.34 5.14 -22.21
N ASP A 23 9.16 6.46 -22.11
CA ASP A 23 10.16 7.40 -21.59
C ASP A 23 10.14 7.54 -20.05
N ILE A 24 9.39 6.69 -19.34
CA ILE A 24 9.32 6.70 -17.87
C ILE A 24 10.37 5.77 -17.27
N ASN A 25 10.77 6.04 -16.04
CA ASN A 25 11.60 5.12 -15.28
C ASN A 25 10.76 4.02 -14.62
N SER A 26 10.41 2.99 -15.39
CA SER A 26 9.61 1.86 -14.94
C SER A 26 10.33 1.00 -13.90
N THR A 27 11.66 0.89 -13.98
CA THR A 27 12.47 0.12 -13.02
C THR A 27 12.34 0.68 -11.61
N ILE A 28 12.52 2.00 -11.42
CA ILE A 28 12.39 2.61 -10.10
C ILE A 28 10.94 2.53 -9.60
N ALA A 29 9.95 2.72 -10.48
CA ALA A 29 8.54 2.61 -10.09
C ALA A 29 8.20 1.20 -9.57
N LYS A 30 8.79 0.18 -10.18
CA LYS A 30 8.69 -1.21 -9.75
C LYS A 30 9.36 -1.45 -8.41
N ASP A 31 10.61 -1.01 -8.25
CA ASP A 31 11.34 -1.14 -6.98
C ASP A 31 10.61 -0.45 -5.83
N TRP A 32 10.00 0.71 -6.10
CA TRP A 32 9.19 1.43 -5.13
C TRP A 32 7.94 0.64 -4.71
N VAL A 33 7.19 0.07 -5.66
CA VAL A 33 6.03 -0.76 -5.31
C VAL A 33 6.45 -1.98 -4.49
N ASN A 34 7.53 -2.67 -4.91
CA ASN A 34 8.05 -3.83 -4.17
C ASN A 34 8.48 -3.45 -2.74
N PHE A 35 9.09 -2.28 -2.56
CA PHE A 35 9.40 -1.74 -1.24
C PHE A 35 8.11 -1.50 -0.43
N MET A 36 7.12 -0.84 -1.01
CA MET A 36 5.85 -0.51 -0.33
C MET A 36 5.07 -1.74 0.13
N ILE A 37 5.08 -2.84 -0.62
CA ILE A 37 4.37 -4.08 -0.25
C ILE A 37 5.21 -5.01 0.64
N SER A 38 6.46 -4.68 0.92
CA SER A 38 7.33 -5.51 1.76
C SER A 38 6.82 -5.60 3.19
N ASP A 39 7.03 -6.76 3.83
CA ASP A 39 6.55 -7.01 5.19
C ASP A 39 7.04 -5.97 6.21
N ASP A 40 8.28 -5.50 6.07
CA ASP A 40 8.85 -4.54 7.01
C ASP A 40 8.23 -3.15 6.84
N VAL A 41 7.96 -2.73 5.61
CA VAL A 41 7.25 -1.46 5.36
C VAL A 41 5.79 -1.55 5.79
N GLN A 42 5.12 -2.67 5.54
CA GLN A 42 3.73 -2.88 5.97
C GLN A 42 3.59 -2.91 7.50
N LYS A 43 4.57 -3.46 8.23
CA LYS A 43 4.63 -3.36 9.71
C LYS A 43 4.75 -1.91 10.17
N GLU A 44 5.59 -1.13 9.49
CA GLU A 44 5.82 0.28 9.82
C GLU A 44 4.61 1.15 9.52
N ILE A 45 3.88 0.85 8.45
CA ILE A 45 2.58 1.48 8.18
C ILE A 45 1.59 1.16 9.31
N ALA A 46 1.50 -0.12 9.71
CA ALA A 46 0.56 -0.57 10.75
C ALA A 46 0.90 -0.10 12.16
N SER A 47 2.16 0.29 12.44
CA SER A 47 2.59 0.82 13.74
C SER A 47 2.56 2.35 13.81
N PHE A 48 2.42 3.03 12.65
CA PHE A 48 2.51 4.48 12.56
C PHE A 48 1.39 5.17 13.36
N GLY A 49 1.81 6.09 14.24
CA GLY A 49 0.90 6.92 15.04
C GLY A 49 0.45 6.28 16.35
N VAL A 50 0.71 5.00 16.59
CA VAL A 50 0.30 4.30 17.82
C VAL A 50 0.86 4.98 19.08
N ASP A 51 2.16 5.26 19.10
CA ASP A 51 2.84 5.88 20.24
C ASP A 51 2.27 7.27 20.60
N LYS A 52 1.87 8.03 19.57
CA LYS A 52 1.42 9.42 19.74
C LYS A 52 -0.09 9.57 19.94
N TYR A 53 -0.89 8.72 19.29
CA TYR A 53 -2.35 8.85 19.22
C TYR A 53 -3.09 7.68 19.88
N GLY A 54 -2.37 6.68 20.40
CA GLY A 54 -2.94 5.48 21.03
C GLY A 54 -3.57 4.48 20.07
N GLN A 55 -3.52 4.74 18.76
CA GLN A 55 -4.10 3.91 17.70
C GLN A 55 -3.32 4.07 16.39
N PRO A 56 -3.30 3.06 15.52
CA PRO A 56 -2.69 3.19 14.21
C PRO A 56 -3.46 4.20 13.35
N LEU A 57 -2.74 5.05 12.62
CA LEU A 57 -3.35 5.99 11.67
C LEU A 57 -3.54 5.37 10.29
N PHE A 58 -2.75 4.36 9.94
CA PHE A 58 -2.78 3.67 8.65
C PHE A 58 -2.86 2.17 8.85
N TYR A 59 -3.40 1.48 7.85
CA TYR A 59 -3.62 0.04 7.90
C TYR A 59 -2.86 -0.66 6.75
N ALA A 60 -2.37 -1.87 7.05
CA ALA A 60 -1.59 -2.65 6.09
C ALA A 60 -2.48 -3.18 4.96
N ALA A 61 -2.06 -2.94 3.72
CA ALA A 61 -2.77 -3.38 2.52
C ALA A 61 -2.87 -4.91 2.43
N GLN A 62 -1.84 -5.62 2.91
CA GLN A 62 -1.77 -7.10 2.94
C GLN A 62 -2.96 -7.76 3.66
N LYS A 63 -3.58 -7.09 4.64
CA LYS A 63 -4.68 -7.65 5.44
C LYS A 63 -6.07 -7.20 4.98
N ASP A 64 -6.14 -6.21 4.10
CA ASP A 64 -7.38 -5.54 3.70
C ASP A 64 -7.49 -5.40 2.17
N TRP A 65 -6.82 -6.26 1.40
CA TRP A 65 -6.79 -6.22 -0.07
C TRP A 65 -8.20 -6.21 -0.68
N GLU A 66 -9.14 -6.97 -0.10
CA GLU A 66 -10.55 -7.02 -0.52
C GLU A 66 -11.21 -5.65 -0.43
N LYS A 67 -10.90 -4.91 0.63
CA LYS A 67 -11.51 -3.61 0.93
C LYS A 67 -11.00 -2.50 0.03
N ILE A 68 -9.79 -2.64 -0.51
CA ILE A 68 -9.20 -1.70 -1.46
C ILE A 68 -9.41 -2.12 -2.93
N GLY A 69 -10.08 -3.27 -3.17
CA GLY A 69 -10.49 -3.71 -4.50
C GLY A 69 -9.36 -4.23 -5.39
N VAL A 70 -8.30 -4.77 -4.79
CA VAL A 70 -7.16 -5.40 -5.50
C VAL A 70 -7.09 -6.89 -5.16
N THR A 71 -6.23 -7.65 -5.82
CA THR A 71 -5.98 -9.06 -5.48
C THR A 71 -4.95 -9.18 -4.36
N GLU A 72 -4.94 -10.31 -3.64
CA GLU A 72 -3.89 -10.60 -2.63
C GLU A 72 -2.49 -10.51 -3.23
N ALA A 73 -2.29 -11.06 -4.44
CA ALA A 73 -1.01 -11.01 -5.15
C ALA A 73 -0.52 -9.58 -5.39
N GLU A 74 -1.41 -8.61 -5.65
CA GLU A 74 -1.01 -7.20 -5.85
C GLU A 74 -0.45 -6.54 -4.58
N VAL A 75 -0.68 -7.13 -3.40
CA VAL A 75 -0.19 -6.61 -2.11
C VAL A 75 0.84 -7.52 -1.44
N THR A 76 1.12 -8.71 -1.98
CA THR A 76 2.11 -9.66 -1.44
C THR A 76 3.23 -10.01 -2.40
N ASP A 77 2.95 -10.03 -3.70
CA ASP A 77 3.87 -10.60 -4.68
C ASP A 77 4.70 -9.49 -5.34
N PRO A 78 6.04 -9.52 -5.19
CA PRO A 78 6.91 -8.57 -5.87
C PRO A 78 6.74 -8.66 -7.38
N ILE A 79 6.65 -7.50 -8.01
CA ILE A 79 6.60 -7.41 -9.46
C ILE A 79 7.96 -7.86 -10.02
N ALA A 80 7.91 -8.66 -11.09
CA ALA A 80 9.05 -9.30 -11.75
C ALA A 80 9.74 -8.44 -12.81
#